data_AF-A0A5D2SBL3-F1
#
_entry.id   AF-A0A5D2SBL3-F1
#
_cell.length_a   1.000
_cell.length_b   1.000
_cell.length_c   1.000
_cell.angle_alpha   90.00
_cell.angle_beta   90.00
_cell.angle_gamma   90.00
#
_symmetry.space_group_name_H-M   'P 1'
#
loop_
_entity.id
_entity.type
_entity.pdbx_description
1 polymer ?
#
loop_
_entity_poly.entity_id
_entity_poly.type
_entity_poly.pdbx_seq_one_letter_code
_entity_poly.pdbx_strand_id
1 'polypeptide(L)'
;MVIFCWNCHGVGNPAIVRELKQLLVANASDFVFLCETKVQSNCFTRIRSMCRMESCVAVNSEGKSGGLALLWREGVKVEVQNFSKNHIDSLVSLEESEVIRFTSFYGNVDPNARNLSWELLRRVKRTVKEGWIGGGDFNAIFNNAEKDGRRKKLRKDMKDFSDILEELALVDVKTNNGWFTWSNNREGSNLVKERLDRFLISEDLVEKMPFINTRVVRQSKSDHEAIFLNTVGNKSEEKGSDHRLWFKYDACWAKEQEAKNIIKGIWANKNSDMMNKMDNVRKELGPWQYKRYRRMKYDINRLEKKIGKIMDGPNSVGSSNLLKTTRDHLGKLYDAEEKYWAKMARNQWLREGDMNTRYFHVRATGRKKKNAIDRLKDANGLSK
;
A
#
# COMPACT_ATOMS: atom_id res chain seq x y z
N MET A 1 -0.91 8.35 -12.53
CA MET A 1 -1.81 7.44 -11.80
C MET A 1 -1.00 6.37 -11.09
N VAL A 2 -1.42 6.00 -9.88
CA VAL A 2 -0.80 4.97 -9.05
C VAL A 2 -1.76 3.79 -8.85
N ILE A 3 -1.36 2.62 -9.33
CA ILE A 3 -2.10 1.35 -9.21
C ILE A 3 -1.41 0.44 -8.20
N PHE A 4 -2.20 -0.23 -7.38
CA PHE A 4 -1.76 -1.22 -6.41
C PHE A 4 -2.50 -2.54 -6.61
N CYS A 5 -1.81 -3.67 -6.60
CA CYS A 5 -2.44 -5.00 -6.62
C CYS A 5 -1.94 -5.82 -5.44
N TRP A 6 -2.84 -6.51 -4.74
CA TRP A 6 -2.46 -7.34 -3.61
C TRP A 6 -3.35 -8.57 -3.45
N ASN A 7 -2.73 -9.75 -3.52
CA ASN A 7 -3.33 -10.95 -2.96
C ASN A 7 -3.28 -10.86 -1.43
N CYS A 8 -4.39 -10.42 -0.85
CA CYS A 8 -4.47 -10.06 0.57
C CYS A 8 -4.78 -11.25 1.48
N HIS A 9 -5.09 -12.41 0.91
CA HIS A 9 -5.40 -13.65 1.61
C HIS A 9 -6.40 -13.50 2.78
N GLY A 10 -7.45 -12.69 2.59
CA GLY A 10 -8.53 -12.50 3.55
C GLY A 10 -8.58 -11.11 4.15
N VAL A 11 -9.31 -10.20 3.50
CA VAL A 11 -9.52 -8.82 3.96
C VAL A 11 -10.52 -8.72 5.12
N GLY A 12 -11.15 -9.82 5.52
CA GLY A 12 -12.01 -9.88 6.70
C GLY A 12 -11.28 -9.68 8.03
N ASN A 13 -9.96 -9.93 8.06
CA ASN A 13 -9.13 -9.74 9.24
C ASN A 13 -8.83 -8.25 9.48
N PRO A 14 -9.16 -7.67 10.65
CA PRO A 14 -8.84 -6.27 10.96
C PRO A 14 -7.36 -5.90 10.81
N ALA A 15 -6.44 -6.85 11.01
CA ALA A 15 -5.01 -6.61 10.76
C ALA A 15 -4.70 -6.39 9.27
N ILE A 16 -5.34 -7.15 8.37
CA ILE A 16 -5.18 -7.02 6.92
C ILE A 16 -5.78 -5.69 6.44
N VAL A 17 -6.97 -5.31 6.94
CA VAL A 17 -7.57 -4.01 6.61
C VAL A 17 -6.68 -2.85 7.07
N ARG A 18 -6.02 -2.97 8.22
CA ARG A 18 -5.10 -1.94 8.72
C ARG A 18 -3.83 -1.83 7.87
N GLU A 19 -3.25 -2.96 7.49
CA GLU A 19 -2.13 -3.00 6.56
C GLU A 19 -2.53 -2.38 5.22
N LEU A 20 -3.67 -2.76 4.64
CA LEU A 20 -4.22 -2.14 3.43
C LEU A 20 -4.30 -0.62 3.53
N LYS A 21 -4.85 -0.09 4.62
CA LYS A 21 -4.93 1.37 4.82
C LYS A 21 -3.56 2.04 4.81
N GLN A 22 -2.57 1.42 5.44
CA GLN A 22 -1.22 1.97 5.47
C GLN A 22 -0.57 1.94 4.10
N LEU A 23 -0.77 0.87 3.34
CA LEU A 23 -0.30 0.78 1.96
C LEU A 23 -0.90 1.90 1.11
N LEU A 24 -2.22 2.10 1.17
CA LEU A 24 -2.91 3.14 0.41
C LEU A 24 -2.41 4.54 0.78
N VAL A 25 -2.16 4.80 2.07
CA VAL A 25 -1.68 6.12 2.53
C VAL A 25 -0.21 6.34 2.19
N ALA A 26 0.67 5.36 2.45
CA ALA A 26 2.11 5.49 2.22
C ALA A 26 2.44 5.64 0.73
N ASN A 27 1.63 5.05 -0.13
CA ASN A 27 1.86 5.00 -1.56
C ASN A 27 0.98 5.98 -2.35
N ALA A 28 0.12 6.73 -1.67
CA ALA A 28 -0.85 7.65 -2.27
C ALA A 28 -1.64 7.02 -3.43
N SER A 29 -2.04 5.76 -3.27
CA SER A 29 -2.65 4.96 -4.34
C SER A 29 -3.97 5.54 -4.79
N ASP A 30 -4.14 5.61 -6.11
CA ASP A 30 -5.36 6.09 -6.76
C ASP A 30 -6.37 4.96 -6.93
N PHE A 31 -5.83 3.76 -7.10
CA PHE A 31 -6.52 2.61 -7.62
C PHE A 31 -5.91 1.35 -6.98
N VAL A 32 -6.75 0.47 -6.43
CA VAL A 32 -6.32 -0.76 -5.77
C VAL A 32 -7.15 -1.97 -6.18
N PHE A 33 -6.47 -3.03 -6.55
CA PHE A 33 -7.03 -4.36 -6.76
C PHE A 33 -6.63 -5.29 -5.61
N LEU A 34 -7.61 -6.02 -5.10
CA LEU A 34 -7.45 -7.07 -4.11
C LEU A 34 -7.98 -8.39 -4.66
N CYS A 35 -7.21 -9.46 -4.53
CA CYS A 35 -7.67 -10.83 -4.76
C CYS A 35 -7.56 -11.67 -3.48
N GLU A 36 -8.21 -12.84 -3.49
CA GLU A 36 -8.38 -13.69 -2.31
C GLU A 36 -8.92 -12.90 -1.11
N THR A 37 -9.96 -12.10 -1.36
CA THR A 37 -10.56 -11.26 -0.32
C THR A 37 -11.27 -12.08 0.75
N LYS A 38 -11.75 -13.30 0.40
CA LYS A 38 -12.42 -14.27 1.30
C LYS A 38 -13.60 -13.70 2.07
N VAL A 39 -14.25 -12.69 1.52
CA VAL A 39 -15.45 -12.07 2.08
C VAL A 39 -16.51 -11.88 1.00
N GLN A 40 -17.75 -11.70 1.43
CA GLN A 40 -18.84 -11.34 0.54
C GLN A 40 -18.76 -9.86 0.14
N SER A 41 -19.27 -9.52 -1.04
CA SER A 41 -19.22 -8.17 -1.61
C SER A 41 -19.86 -7.11 -0.72
N ASN A 42 -20.90 -7.47 0.04
CA ASN A 42 -21.57 -6.58 0.99
C ASN A 42 -20.65 -6.05 2.11
N CYS A 43 -19.54 -6.73 2.41
CA CYS A 43 -18.55 -6.28 3.37
C CYS A 43 -17.72 -5.10 2.85
N PHE A 44 -17.69 -4.90 1.53
CA PHE A 44 -16.86 -3.86 0.92
C PHE A 44 -17.40 -2.45 1.13
N THR A 45 -18.67 -2.25 1.48
CA THR A 45 -19.15 -0.91 1.90
C THR A 45 -18.37 -0.41 3.11
N ARG A 46 -18.15 -1.29 4.10
CA ARG A 46 -17.37 -0.97 5.30
C ARG A 46 -15.88 -0.82 4.97
N ILE A 47 -15.30 -1.77 4.22
CA ILE A 47 -13.88 -1.75 3.88
C ILE A 47 -13.52 -0.51 3.05
N ARG A 48 -14.34 -0.19 2.03
CA ARG A 48 -14.23 1.02 1.22
C ARG A 48 -14.23 2.28 2.09
N SER A 49 -15.22 2.41 3.00
CA SER A 49 -15.30 3.54 3.94
C SER A 49 -14.05 3.65 4.81
N MET A 50 -13.65 2.51 5.39
CA MET A 50 -12.46 2.38 6.22
C MET A 50 -11.17 2.78 5.47
N CYS A 51 -11.08 2.46 4.18
CA CYS A 51 -9.96 2.76 3.30
C CYS A 51 -10.05 4.14 2.61
N ARG A 52 -11.19 4.83 2.72
CA ARG A 52 -11.49 6.11 2.04
C ARG A 52 -11.39 6.05 0.52
N MET A 53 -11.82 4.94 -0.03
CA MET A 53 -12.02 4.85 -1.47
C MET A 53 -13.40 5.41 -1.78
N GLU A 54 -13.54 6.17 -2.86
CA GLU A 54 -14.83 6.76 -3.22
C GLU A 54 -15.78 5.66 -3.66
N SER A 55 -15.30 4.73 -4.48
CA SER A 55 -16.13 3.67 -5.05
C SER A 55 -15.37 2.35 -5.13
N CYS A 56 -16.12 1.27 -5.29
CA CYS A 56 -15.56 -0.06 -5.46
C CYS A 56 -16.50 -0.98 -6.22
N VAL A 57 -15.92 -1.98 -6.89
CA VAL A 57 -16.61 -3.19 -7.34
C VAL A 57 -16.02 -4.38 -6.60
N ALA A 58 -16.89 -5.27 -6.12
CA ALA A 58 -16.48 -6.47 -5.40
C ALA A 58 -17.21 -7.71 -5.94
N VAL A 59 -16.46 -8.79 -6.10
CA VAL A 59 -16.93 -10.11 -6.50
C VAL A 59 -16.89 -11.02 -5.26
N ASN A 60 -17.97 -11.73 -4.99
CA ASN A 60 -18.10 -12.60 -3.81
C ASN A 60 -17.03 -13.68 -3.76
N SER A 61 -16.60 -14.05 -2.55
CA SER A 61 -15.88 -15.30 -2.32
C SER A 61 -16.81 -16.50 -2.37
N GLU A 62 -16.27 -17.65 -2.77
CA GLU A 62 -16.93 -18.96 -2.67
C GLU A 62 -16.45 -19.63 -1.38
N GLY A 63 -17.23 -19.50 -0.31
CA GLY A 63 -16.80 -19.91 1.03
C GLY A 63 -15.54 -19.16 1.47
N LYS A 64 -14.46 -19.91 1.73
CA LYS A 64 -13.15 -19.38 2.19
C LYS A 64 -12.14 -19.13 1.05
N SER A 65 -12.59 -19.19 -0.20
CA SER A 65 -11.72 -19.08 -1.38
C SER A 65 -12.17 -17.97 -2.32
N GLY A 66 -11.20 -17.32 -2.96
CA GLY A 66 -11.45 -16.30 -3.98
C GLY A 66 -12.05 -15.01 -3.42
N GLY A 67 -12.87 -14.37 -4.25
CA GLY A 67 -13.39 -13.02 -4.03
C GLY A 67 -12.39 -11.96 -4.47
N LEU A 68 -12.88 -10.98 -5.22
CA LEU A 68 -12.09 -9.91 -5.83
C LEU A 68 -12.64 -8.56 -5.41
N ALA A 69 -11.80 -7.53 -5.37
CA ALA A 69 -12.28 -6.17 -5.24
C ALA A 69 -11.39 -5.17 -5.95
N LEU A 70 -12.01 -4.23 -6.63
CA LEU A 70 -11.39 -3.07 -7.22
C LEU A 70 -11.92 -1.84 -6.49
N LEU A 71 -11.04 -1.02 -5.93
CA LEU A 71 -11.41 0.21 -5.24
C LEU A 71 -10.64 1.39 -5.82
N TRP A 72 -11.25 2.55 -5.91
CA TRP A 72 -10.59 3.76 -6.41
C TRP A 72 -10.98 5.00 -5.60
N ARG A 73 -10.06 5.97 -5.57
CA ARG A 73 -10.22 7.23 -4.83
C ARG A 73 -11.13 8.20 -5.59
N GLU A 74 -11.50 9.27 -4.88
CA GLU A 74 -12.23 10.38 -5.46
C GLU A 74 -11.51 11.00 -6.66
N GLY A 75 -12.25 11.25 -7.73
CA GLY A 75 -11.76 11.87 -8.96
C GLY A 75 -11.13 10.88 -9.96
N VAL A 76 -11.03 9.59 -9.63
CA VAL A 76 -10.65 8.55 -10.61
C VAL A 76 -11.91 8.04 -11.28
N LYS A 77 -12.00 8.20 -12.60
CA LYS A 77 -13.12 7.67 -13.39
C LYS A 77 -12.82 6.23 -13.80
N VAL A 78 -13.66 5.32 -13.33
CA VAL A 78 -13.58 3.88 -13.62
C VAL A 78 -14.92 3.41 -14.16
N GLU A 79 -14.93 2.80 -15.33
CA GLU A 79 -16.10 2.18 -15.92
C GLU A 79 -15.86 0.67 -16.02
N VAL A 80 -16.60 -0.12 -15.25
CA VAL A 80 -16.46 -1.58 -15.27
C VAL A 80 -17.18 -2.14 -16.49
N GLN A 81 -16.45 -2.97 -17.23
CA GLN A 81 -16.86 -3.50 -18.53
C GLN A 81 -17.44 -4.90 -18.37
N ASN A 82 -16.73 -5.73 -17.61
CA ASN A 82 -17.18 -7.06 -17.20
C ASN A 82 -16.37 -7.53 -15.99
N PHE A 83 -16.85 -8.56 -15.29
CA PHE A 83 -16.09 -9.22 -14.23
C PHE A 83 -16.48 -10.70 -14.11
N SER A 84 -15.61 -11.46 -13.46
CA SER A 84 -15.87 -12.84 -13.05
C SER A 84 -15.14 -13.12 -11.75
N LYS A 85 -15.15 -14.37 -11.28
CA LYS A 85 -14.32 -14.79 -10.14
C LYS A 85 -12.81 -14.69 -10.37
N ASN A 86 -12.37 -14.53 -11.62
CA ASN A 86 -10.97 -14.48 -12.03
C ASN A 86 -10.52 -13.12 -12.55
N HIS A 87 -11.42 -12.15 -12.78
CA HIS A 87 -11.01 -10.83 -13.21
C HIS A 87 -12.06 -9.74 -12.94
N ILE A 88 -11.63 -8.48 -12.95
CA ILE A 88 -12.46 -7.30 -13.11
C ILE A 88 -11.85 -6.47 -14.25
N ASP A 89 -12.56 -6.33 -15.36
CA ASP A 89 -12.14 -5.52 -16.51
C ASP A 89 -12.79 -4.13 -16.45
N SER A 90 -11.98 -3.10 -16.70
CA SER A 90 -12.42 -1.71 -16.55
C SER A 90 -11.71 -0.77 -17.52
N LEU A 91 -12.41 0.30 -17.89
CA LEU A 91 -11.80 1.50 -18.48
C LEU A 91 -11.46 2.48 -17.37
N VAL A 92 -10.26 3.06 -17.42
CA VAL A 92 -9.78 4.00 -16.41
C VAL A 92 -9.27 5.26 -17.09
N SER A 93 -9.79 6.42 -16.70
CA SER A 93 -9.31 7.71 -17.22
C SER A 93 -8.08 8.19 -16.47
N LEU A 94 -7.06 8.60 -17.21
CA LEU A 94 -5.84 9.24 -16.72
C LEU A 94 -6.01 10.78 -16.63
N GLU A 95 -5.04 11.46 -16.02
CA GLU A 95 -5.07 12.91 -15.75
C GLU A 95 -5.11 13.79 -17.02
N GLU A 96 -4.84 13.23 -18.20
CA GLU A 96 -4.79 13.93 -19.50
C GLU A 96 -5.94 13.53 -20.45
N SER A 97 -7.04 12.97 -19.93
CA SER A 97 -8.19 12.44 -20.71
C SER A 97 -7.88 11.21 -21.56
N GLU A 98 -6.65 10.67 -21.50
CA GLU A 98 -6.35 9.34 -22.05
C GLU A 98 -7.10 8.28 -21.23
N VAL A 99 -7.68 7.31 -21.93
CA VAL A 99 -8.36 6.17 -21.32
C VAL A 99 -7.51 4.94 -21.57
N ILE A 100 -7.27 4.17 -20.51
CA ILE A 100 -6.62 2.87 -20.60
C ILE A 100 -7.59 1.76 -20.22
N ARG A 101 -7.36 0.57 -20.76
CA ARG A 101 -7.98 -0.65 -20.28
C ARG A 101 -7.18 -1.19 -19.10
N PHE A 102 -7.82 -1.40 -17.96
CA PHE A 102 -7.22 -2.08 -16.81
C PHE A 102 -7.97 -3.36 -16.47
N THR A 103 -7.27 -4.50 -16.55
CA THR A 103 -7.78 -5.81 -16.16
C THR A 103 -7.13 -6.26 -14.87
N SER A 104 -7.91 -6.21 -13.79
CA SER A 104 -7.55 -6.80 -12.51
C SER A 104 -7.63 -8.32 -12.63
N PHE A 105 -6.54 -9.06 -12.46
CA PHE A 105 -6.49 -10.47 -12.82
C PHE A 105 -6.14 -11.40 -11.65
N TYR A 106 -6.87 -12.51 -11.56
CA TYR A 106 -6.61 -13.62 -10.64
C TYR A 106 -6.63 -14.95 -11.40
N GLY A 107 -5.44 -15.43 -11.78
CA GLY A 107 -5.23 -16.64 -12.57
C GLY A 107 -5.55 -17.92 -11.80
N ASN A 108 -5.88 -19.00 -12.52
CA ASN A 108 -6.19 -20.28 -11.90
C ASN A 108 -4.95 -20.91 -11.24
N VAL A 109 -5.12 -21.33 -9.98
CA VAL A 109 -4.09 -22.00 -9.17
C VAL A 109 -3.78 -23.40 -9.70
N ASP A 110 -4.79 -24.11 -10.23
CA ASP A 110 -4.60 -25.41 -10.87
C ASP A 110 -3.96 -25.25 -12.26
N PRO A 111 -2.76 -25.83 -12.50
CA PRO A 111 -2.13 -25.83 -13.82
C PRO A 111 -3.05 -26.38 -14.93
N ASN A 112 -3.88 -27.38 -14.64
CA ASN A 112 -4.77 -27.98 -15.64
C ASN A 112 -5.89 -27.03 -16.08
N ALA A 113 -6.29 -26.10 -15.20
CA ALA A 113 -7.31 -25.09 -15.49
C ALA A 113 -6.71 -23.76 -16.00
N ARG A 114 -5.38 -23.66 -16.11
CA ARG A 114 -4.69 -22.40 -16.44
C ARG A 114 -4.97 -21.91 -17.86
N ASN A 115 -5.26 -22.82 -18.80
CA ASN A 115 -5.71 -22.44 -20.14
C ASN A 115 -7.00 -21.61 -20.12
N LEU A 116 -7.90 -21.82 -19.15
CA LEU A 116 -9.10 -20.97 -19.00
C LEU A 116 -8.74 -19.52 -18.63
N SER A 117 -7.62 -19.32 -17.92
CA SER A 117 -7.08 -18.00 -17.60
C SER A 117 -6.54 -17.31 -18.85
N TRP A 118 -5.87 -18.05 -19.74
CA TRP A 118 -5.36 -17.54 -21.01
C TRP A 118 -6.48 -17.22 -22.01
N GLU A 119 -7.49 -18.09 -22.14
CA GLU A 119 -8.70 -17.82 -22.92
C GLU A 119 -9.46 -16.59 -22.41
N LEU A 120 -9.45 -16.33 -21.10
CA LEU A 120 -10.01 -15.11 -20.55
C LEU A 120 -9.26 -13.88 -21.06
N LEU A 121 -7.93 -13.87 -20.99
CA LEU A 121 -7.12 -12.76 -21.49
C LEU A 121 -7.29 -12.55 -23.00
N ARG A 122 -7.36 -13.62 -23.80
CA ARG A 122 -7.67 -13.54 -25.24
C ARG A 122 -9.01 -12.86 -25.49
N ARG A 123 -10.05 -13.24 -24.74
CA ARG A 123 -11.39 -12.64 -24.87
C ARG A 123 -11.38 -11.16 -24.52
N VAL A 124 -10.67 -10.77 -23.45
CA VAL A 124 -10.50 -9.36 -23.10
C VAL A 124 -9.75 -8.62 -24.21
N LYS A 125 -8.61 -9.14 -24.68
CA LYS A 125 -7.82 -8.52 -25.76
C LYS A 125 -8.63 -8.24 -27.02
N ARG A 126 -9.56 -9.13 -27.40
CA ARG A 126 -10.45 -8.92 -28.56
C ARG A 126 -11.34 -7.68 -28.45
N THR A 127 -11.63 -7.21 -27.23
CA THR A 127 -12.46 -6.03 -26.99
C THR A 127 -11.64 -4.78 -26.67
N VAL A 128 -10.34 -4.93 -26.41
CA VAL A 128 -9.44 -3.81 -26.12
C VAL A 128 -9.18 -3.00 -27.38
N LYS A 129 -9.43 -1.68 -27.30
CA LYS A 129 -9.07 -0.70 -28.33
C LYS A 129 -8.04 0.32 -27.83
N GLU A 130 -7.90 0.39 -26.51
CA GLU A 130 -7.03 1.30 -25.79
C GLU A 130 -5.69 0.64 -25.44
N GLY A 131 -4.76 1.41 -24.86
CA GLY A 131 -3.61 0.81 -24.19
C GLY A 131 -4.06 -0.08 -23.02
N TRP A 132 -3.38 -1.20 -22.80
CA TRP A 132 -3.84 -2.24 -21.88
C TRP A 132 -2.86 -2.51 -20.74
N ILE A 133 -3.39 -2.58 -19.52
CA ILE A 133 -2.66 -3.01 -18.32
C ILE A 133 -3.41 -4.16 -17.67
N GLY A 134 -2.78 -5.33 -17.60
CA GLY A 134 -3.18 -6.44 -16.73
C GLY A 134 -2.40 -6.40 -15.42
N GLY A 135 -3.07 -6.46 -14.27
CA GLY A 135 -2.40 -6.41 -12.97
C GLY A 135 -3.01 -7.36 -11.96
N GLY A 136 -2.17 -8.11 -11.23
CA GLY A 136 -2.63 -9.02 -10.19
C GLY A 136 -1.78 -10.27 -10.07
N ASP A 137 -2.41 -11.33 -9.55
CA ASP A 137 -1.79 -12.63 -9.33
C ASP A 137 -2.11 -13.57 -10.50
N PHE A 138 -1.08 -13.89 -11.29
CA PHE A 138 -1.23 -14.73 -12.48
C PHE A 138 -1.13 -16.23 -12.17
N ASN A 139 -0.70 -16.61 -10.96
CA ASN A 139 -0.39 -17.99 -10.60
C ASN A 139 0.57 -18.71 -11.59
N ALA A 140 1.39 -17.95 -12.31
CA ALA A 140 2.29 -18.42 -13.34
C ALA A 140 3.67 -17.77 -13.24
N ILE A 141 4.69 -18.51 -13.66
CA ILE A 141 6.08 -18.06 -13.73
C ILE A 141 6.56 -18.13 -15.17
N PHE A 142 7.39 -17.18 -15.59
CA PHE A 142 7.93 -17.08 -16.94
C PHE A 142 9.07 -18.08 -17.18
N ASN A 143 9.89 -18.30 -16.16
CA ASN A 143 10.99 -19.27 -16.21
C ASN A 143 11.38 -19.72 -14.79
N ASN A 144 12.28 -20.70 -14.70
CA ASN A 144 12.70 -21.23 -13.40
C ASN A 144 13.51 -20.25 -12.54
N ALA A 145 13.99 -19.11 -13.07
CA ALA A 145 14.62 -18.09 -12.23
C ALA A 145 13.59 -17.35 -11.36
N GLU A 146 12.30 -17.40 -11.73
CA GLU A 146 11.19 -16.87 -10.94
C GLU A 146 10.69 -17.85 -9.85
N LYS A 147 11.43 -18.95 -9.63
CA LYS A 147 11.14 -19.93 -8.59
C LYS A 147 12.42 -20.31 -7.85
N ASP A 148 12.32 -20.31 -6.53
CA ASP A 148 13.36 -20.83 -5.65
C ASP A 148 12.78 -21.88 -4.70
N GLY A 149 13.57 -22.92 -4.43
CA GLY A 149 13.19 -24.08 -3.64
C GLY A 149 12.39 -25.16 -4.39
N ARG A 150 12.49 -26.39 -3.88
CA ARG A 150 11.85 -27.62 -4.42
C ARG A 150 12.11 -27.86 -5.91
N ARG A 151 11.32 -28.76 -6.52
CA ARG A 151 11.42 -29.15 -7.93
C ARG A 151 11.03 -27.97 -8.84
N LYS A 152 11.76 -27.85 -9.95
CA LYS A 152 11.46 -26.92 -11.06
C LYS A 152 10.06 -27.17 -11.61
N LYS A 153 9.39 -26.11 -12.10
CA LYS A 153 8.11 -26.26 -12.80
C LYS A 153 8.33 -26.89 -14.18
N LEU A 154 7.27 -27.49 -14.73
CA LEU A 154 7.29 -28.06 -16.06
C LEU A 154 7.59 -26.98 -17.09
N ARG A 155 8.44 -27.30 -18.08
CA ARG A 155 8.77 -26.36 -19.16
C ARG A 155 7.54 -25.95 -19.96
N LYS A 156 6.58 -26.86 -20.11
CA LYS A 156 5.30 -26.61 -20.79
C LYS A 156 4.54 -25.44 -20.15
N ASP A 157 4.27 -25.49 -18.85
CA ASP A 157 3.51 -24.44 -18.15
C ASP A 157 4.13 -23.04 -18.30
N MET A 158 5.47 -22.97 -18.28
CA MET A 158 6.20 -21.71 -18.47
C MET A 158 6.15 -21.24 -19.91
N LYS A 159 6.29 -22.16 -20.88
CA LYS A 159 6.15 -21.86 -22.30
C LYS A 159 4.74 -21.37 -22.61
N ASP A 160 3.71 -22.05 -22.12
CA ASP A 160 2.31 -21.65 -22.32
C ASP A 160 2.06 -20.23 -21.81
N PHE A 161 2.70 -19.84 -20.68
CA PHE A 161 2.62 -18.47 -20.19
C PHE A 161 3.42 -17.47 -21.03
N SER A 162 4.62 -17.80 -21.48
CA SER A 162 5.40 -16.92 -22.38
C SER A 162 4.68 -16.72 -23.71
N ASP A 163 4.15 -17.79 -24.30
CA ASP A 163 3.45 -17.78 -25.59
C ASP A 163 2.21 -16.88 -25.53
N ILE A 164 1.42 -16.91 -24.44
CA ILE A 164 0.25 -16.01 -24.33
C ILE A 164 0.67 -14.55 -24.18
N LEU A 165 1.79 -14.24 -23.52
CA LEU A 165 2.25 -12.85 -23.43
C LEU A 165 2.71 -12.33 -24.79
N GLU A 166 3.42 -13.15 -25.55
CA GLU A 166 3.84 -12.84 -26.91
C GLU A 166 2.63 -12.69 -27.85
N GLU A 167 1.68 -13.63 -27.81
CA GLU A 167 0.43 -13.57 -28.59
C GLU A 167 -0.36 -12.30 -28.33
N LEU A 168 -0.41 -11.84 -27.07
CA LEU A 168 -1.18 -10.66 -26.67
C LEU A 168 -0.38 -9.34 -26.76
N ALA A 169 0.88 -9.40 -27.19
CA ALA A 169 1.84 -8.29 -27.20
C ALA A 169 1.91 -7.58 -25.83
N LEU A 170 2.07 -8.37 -24.78
CA LEU A 170 2.14 -7.93 -23.39
C LEU A 170 3.57 -8.04 -22.83
N VAL A 171 4.04 -6.94 -22.26
CA VAL A 171 5.37 -6.83 -21.65
C VAL A 171 5.23 -6.87 -20.12
N ASP A 172 6.03 -7.72 -19.46
CA ASP A 172 6.17 -7.71 -18.00
C ASP A 172 7.09 -6.55 -17.58
N VAL A 173 6.51 -5.53 -16.93
CA VAL A 173 7.26 -4.39 -16.39
C VAL A 173 7.91 -4.80 -15.08
N LYS A 174 9.15 -5.29 -15.19
CA LYS A 174 9.91 -5.83 -14.07
C LYS A 174 10.26 -4.77 -13.03
N THR A 175 10.14 -5.17 -11.77
CA THR A 175 10.57 -4.38 -10.61
C THR A 175 12.09 -4.47 -10.45
N ASN A 176 12.75 -3.36 -10.17
CA ASN A 176 14.20 -3.36 -9.88
C ASN A 176 14.55 -4.09 -8.57
N ASN A 177 13.60 -4.14 -7.62
CA ASN A 177 13.75 -4.76 -6.31
C ASN A 177 12.51 -5.60 -6.01
N GLY A 178 12.67 -6.73 -5.32
CA GLY A 178 11.55 -7.60 -4.96
C GLY A 178 11.26 -8.65 -6.02
N TRP A 179 12.22 -9.55 -6.23
CA TRP A 179 12.09 -10.56 -7.27
C TRP A 179 10.96 -11.55 -6.98
N PHE A 180 10.86 -12.02 -5.74
CA PHE A 180 9.78 -12.91 -5.31
C PHE A 180 8.63 -12.15 -4.68
N THR A 181 7.41 -12.48 -5.12
CA THR A 181 6.16 -11.90 -4.63
C THR A 181 5.34 -12.87 -3.78
N TRP A 182 5.69 -14.15 -3.74
CA TRP A 182 5.02 -15.14 -2.90
C TRP A 182 6.02 -16.05 -2.17
N SER A 183 5.67 -16.48 -0.96
CA SER A 183 6.35 -17.56 -0.27
C SER A 183 5.38 -18.47 0.49
N ASN A 184 5.61 -19.78 0.44
CA ASN A 184 4.84 -20.74 1.22
C ASN A 184 5.09 -20.69 2.74
N ASN A 185 6.00 -19.83 3.21
CA ASN A 185 6.39 -19.63 4.61
C ASN A 185 6.82 -20.92 5.34
N ARG A 186 7.25 -21.97 4.63
CA ARG A 186 7.79 -23.21 5.22
C ARG A 186 9.27 -23.05 5.52
N GLU A 187 9.84 -23.99 6.27
CA GLU A 187 11.25 -23.95 6.69
C GLU A 187 12.16 -24.86 5.87
N GLY A 188 13.46 -24.53 5.86
CA GLY A 188 14.53 -25.35 5.29
C GLY A 188 14.28 -25.69 3.82
N SER A 189 14.51 -26.95 3.46
CA SER A 189 14.31 -27.47 2.10
C SER A 189 12.86 -27.44 1.60
N ASN A 190 11.90 -27.18 2.50
CA ASN A 190 10.50 -27.03 2.14
C ASN A 190 10.10 -25.58 1.80
N LEU A 191 10.96 -24.60 2.08
CA LEU A 191 10.74 -23.20 1.69
C LEU A 191 10.67 -23.10 0.18
N VAL A 192 9.61 -22.45 -0.32
CA VAL A 192 9.43 -22.13 -1.73
C VAL A 192 9.10 -20.65 -1.84
N LYS A 193 9.69 -20.00 -2.83
CA LYS A 193 9.42 -18.62 -3.21
C LYS A 193 9.15 -18.55 -4.70
N GLU A 194 8.15 -17.79 -5.11
CA GLU A 194 7.78 -17.62 -6.53
C GLU A 194 7.45 -16.16 -6.84
N ARG A 195 7.62 -15.76 -8.09
CA ARG A 195 7.10 -14.50 -8.62
C ARG A 195 5.78 -14.77 -9.35
N LEU A 196 4.65 -14.47 -8.71
CA LEU A 196 3.31 -14.77 -9.22
C LEU A 196 2.58 -13.48 -9.60
N ASP A 197 2.69 -12.48 -8.73
CA ASP A 197 2.10 -11.15 -8.93
C ASP A 197 2.93 -10.29 -9.90
N ARG A 198 2.28 -9.69 -10.92
CA ARG A 198 2.94 -8.79 -11.89
C ARG A 198 1.99 -7.79 -12.54
N PHE A 199 2.58 -6.80 -13.20
CA PHE A 199 1.90 -5.92 -14.16
C PHE A 199 2.38 -6.27 -15.57
N LEU A 200 1.42 -6.57 -16.45
CA LEU A 200 1.62 -6.82 -17.86
C LEU A 200 1.02 -5.65 -18.63
N ILE A 201 1.78 -5.08 -19.55
CA ILE A 201 1.39 -3.84 -20.23
C ILE A 201 1.57 -4.02 -21.72
N SER A 202 0.60 -3.57 -22.51
CA SER A 202 0.71 -3.66 -23.96
C SER A 202 1.87 -2.80 -24.48
N GLU A 203 2.57 -3.31 -25.50
CA GLU A 203 3.76 -2.65 -26.06
C GLU A 203 3.51 -1.18 -26.44
N ASP A 204 2.37 -0.91 -27.08
CA ASP A 204 1.93 0.43 -27.49
C ASP A 204 1.76 1.40 -26.32
N LEU A 205 1.44 0.89 -25.12
CA LEU A 205 1.29 1.72 -23.93
C LEU A 205 2.63 1.92 -23.22
N VAL A 206 3.53 0.93 -23.24
CA VAL A 206 4.88 1.06 -22.68
C VAL A 206 5.65 2.17 -23.39
N GLU A 207 5.54 2.27 -24.72
CA GLU A 207 6.16 3.34 -25.52
C GLU A 207 5.69 4.74 -25.09
N LYS A 208 4.42 4.86 -24.69
CA LYS A 208 3.83 6.13 -24.23
C LYS A 208 4.15 6.46 -22.77
N MET A 209 4.65 5.49 -21.99
CA MET A 209 4.93 5.64 -20.55
C MET A 209 6.42 5.43 -20.24
N PRO A 210 7.33 6.30 -20.70
CA PRO A 210 8.79 6.09 -20.57
C PRO A 210 9.28 6.12 -19.11
N PHE A 211 8.50 6.70 -18.19
CA PHE A 211 8.84 6.79 -16.76
C PHE A 211 8.08 5.79 -15.90
N ILE A 212 7.45 4.79 -16.51
CA ILE A 212 6.71 3.77 -15.78
C ILE A 212 7.60 3.07 -14.76
N ASN A 213 7.08 2.92 -13.54
CA ASN A 213 7.86 2.35 -12.44
C ASN A 213 7.03 1.33 -11.67
N THR A 214 7.56 0.11 -11.55
CA THR A 214 7.00 -0.93 -10.69
C THR A 214 7.91 -1.23 -9.52
N ARG A 215 7.30 -1.55 -8.37
CA ARG A 215 8.02 -2.09 -7.22
C ARG A 215 7.17 -3.03 -6.39
N VAL A 216 7.83 -3.91 -5.66
CA VAL A 216 7.20 -4.72 -4.62
C VAL A 216 7.17 -3.96 -3.30
N VAL A 217 6.04 -4.02 -2.60
CA VAL A 217 5.86 -3.48 -1.25
C VAL A 217 5.75 -4.64 -0.29
N ARG A 218 6.67 -4.70 0.68
CA ARG A 218 6.80 -5.84 1.59
C ARG A 218 5.70 -5.84 2.64
N GLN A 219 5.01 -6.97 2.77
CA GLN A 219 3.85 -7.17 3.64
C GLN A 219 4.22 -7.99 4.87
N SER A 220 3.48 -7.72 5.94
CA SER A 220 3.64 -8.36 7.24
C SER A 220 2.64 -9.49 7.48
N LYS A 221 1.48 -9.51 6.81
CA LYS A 221 0.39 -10.46 7.11
C LYS A 221 0.04 -11.44 5.99
N SER A 222 0.24 -11.08 4.72
CA SER A 222 -0.01 -11.99 3.59
C SER A 222 1.23 -12.81 3.27
N ASP A 223 1.03 -14.00 2.69
CA ASP A 223 2.06 -14.80 2.06
C ASP A 223 2.47 -14.26 0.68
N HIS A 224 1.65 -13.37 0.13
CA HIS A 224 1.98 -12.52 -1.00
C HIS A 224 2.43 -11.12 -0.58
N GLU A 225 3.37 -10.60 -1.35
CA GLU A 225 3.76 -9.21 -1.35
C GLU A 225 2.82 -8.42 -2.26
N ALA A 226 2.63 -7.15 -1.96
CA ALA A 226 1.84 -6.30 -2.84
C ALA A 226 2.73 -5.72 -3.95
N ILE A 227 2.16 -5.49 -5.12
CA ILE A 227 2.83 -4.86 -6.25
C ILE A 227 2.25 -3.47 -6.50
N PHE A 228 3.13 -2.57 -6.90
CA PHE A 228 2.81 -1.16 -7.15
C PHE A 228 3.26 -0.78 -8.55
N LEU A 229 2.46 0.03 -9.23
CA LEU A 229 2.74 0.63 -10.53
C LEU A 229 2.46 2.13 -10.47
N ASN A 230 3.41 2.96 -10.89
CA ASN A 230 3.23 4.38 -11.13
C ASN A 230 3.42 4.68 -12.62
N THR A 231 2.38 5.18 -13.27
CA THR A 231 2.36 5.46 -14.71
C THR A 231 3.11 6.75 -15.10
N VAL A 232 3.40 7.64 -14.14
CA VAL A 232 4.03 8.96 -14.38
C VAL A 232 5.49 9.01 -13.90
N GLY A 233 5.93 7.97 -13.18
CA GLY A 233 7.27 7.90 -12.60
C GLY A 233 7.53 8.90 -11.47
N ASN A 234 8.77 8.98 -11.02
CA ASN A 234 9.20 9.97 -10.04
C ASN A 234 9.43 11.32 -10.73
N LYS A 235 8.38 12.14 -10.88
CA LYS A 235 8.61 13.59 -10.93
C LYS A 235 9.32 13.94 -9.61
N SER A 236 10.50 14.52 -9.70
CA SER A 236 11.30 14.94 -8.55
C SER A 236 10.50 15.95 -7.72
N GLU A 237 9.72 15.48 -6.74
CA GLU A 237 9.14 16.36 -5.75
C GLU A 237 10.23 16.73 -4.74
N GLU A 238 11.01 17.77 -5.06
CA GLU A 238 11.67 18.59 -4.04
C GLU A 238 10.58 19.28 -3.20
N LYS A 239 10.05 18.58 -2.19
CA LYS A 239 9.31 19.23 -1.10
C LYS A 239 10.25 19.42 0.08
N GLY A 240 10.96 20.54 0.05
CA GLY A 240 11.51 21.15 1.26
C GLY A 240 10.36 21.43 2.23
N SER A 241 10.19 20.58 3.24
CA SER A 241 9.26 20.85 4.34
C SER A 241 9.99 21.66 5.41
N ASP A 242 9.47 22.84 5.75
CA ASP A 242 9.96 23.61 6.90
C ASP A 242 9.61 22.85 8.19
N HIS A 243 10.67 22.40 8.87
CA HIS A 243 10.63 21.54 10.05
C HIS A 243 10.13 22.28 11.31
N ARG A 244 10.02 23.63 11.28
CA ARG A 244 9.66 24.46 12.44
C ARG A 244 8.15 24.52 12.72
N LEU A 245 7.31 24.09 11.77
CA LEU A 245 5.85 24.24 11.84
C LEU A 245 5.10 23.03 12.44
N TRP A 246 5.81 22.08 13.06
CA TRP A 246 5.22 20.79 13.47
C TRP A 246 4.83 20.66 14.94
N PHE A 247 5.28 21.55 15.81
CA PHE A 247 5.05 21.34 17.23
C PHE A 247 3.69 21.83 17.74
N LYS A 248 2.93 20.94 18.40
CA LYS A 248 1.78 21.29 19.23
C LYS A 248 1.66 20.31 20.40
N TYR A 249 1.63 20.83 21.63
CA TYR A 249 1.41 20.01 22.83
C TYR A 249 0.11 19.20 22.76
N ASP A 250 0.22 17.88 23.00
CA ASP A 250 -0.91 16.97 23.02
C ASP A 250 -0.96 16.14 24.31
N ALA A 251 -2.17 15.93 24.85
CA ALA A 251 -2.41 15.28 26.14
C ALA A 251 -1.88 13.84 26.19
N CYS A 252 -1.71 13.18 25.03
CA CYS A 252 -1.10 11.86 24.98
C CYS A 252 0.35 11.83 25.49
N TRP A 253 1.07 12.96 25.51
CA TRP A 253 2.42 13.07 26.04
C TRP A 253 2.48 13.19 27.56
N ALA A 254 1.35 13.48 28.22
CA ALA A 254 1.24 13.41 29.67
C ALA A 254 1.45 11.98 30.21
N LYS A 255 1.51 10.96 29.33
CA LYS A 255 1.87 9.58 29.70
C LYS A 255 3.32 9.22 29.36
N GLU A 256 4.02 10.03 28.56
CA GLU A 256 5.38 9.76 28.10
C GLU A 256 6.41 10.35 29.08
N GLN A 257 7.28 9.52 29.65
CA GLN A 257 8.20 9.96 30.70
C GLN A 257 9.25 10.95 30.19
N GLU A 258 9.78 10.75 28.98
CA GLU A 258 10.74 11.69 28.37
C GLU A 258 10.12 13.08 28.16
N ALA A 259 8.87 13.14 27.67
CA ALA A 259 8.16 14.40 27.50
C ALA A 259 7.91 15.08 28.85
N LYS A 260 7.51 14.33 29.88
CA LYS A 260 7.40 14.84 31.25
C LYS A 260 8.70 15.43 31.76
N ASN A 261 9.83 14.76 31.51
CA ASN A 261 11.14 15.20 31.97
C ASN A 261 11.54 16.52 31.28
N ILE A 262 11.33 16.65 29.96
CA ILE A 262 11.57 17.89 29.21
C ILE A 262 10.73 19.04 29.80
N ILE A 263 9.43 18.81 30.00
CA ILE A 263 8.51 19.81 30.55
C ILE A 263 8.90 20.22 31.98
N LYS A 264 9.21 19.25 32.84
CA LYS A 264 9.66 19.50 34.21
C LYS A 264 10.96 20.29 34.25
N GLY A 265 11.93 19.96 33.40
CA GLY A 265 13.20 20.67 33.31
C GLY A 265 13.02 22.14 32.93
N ILE A 266 12.15 22.42 31.96
CA ILE A 266 11.86 23.80 31.52
C ILE A 266 11.08 24.57 32.60
N TRP A 267 10.11 23.94 33.26
CA TRP A 267 9.32 24.58 34.32
C TRP A 267 10.11 24.82 35.62
N ALA A 268 11.21 24.10 35.85
CA ALA A 268 12.08 24.30 37.01
C ALA A 268 12.81 25.65 37.01
N ASN A 269 12.95 26.32 35.84
CA ASN A 269 13.59 27.62 35.75
C ASN A 269 12.70 28.72 36.36
N LYS A 270 13.03 29.23 37.56
CA LYS A 270 12.22 30.27 38.22
C LYS A 270 12.33 31.65 37.57
N ASN A 271 13.36 31.89 36.75
CA ASN A 271 13.70 33.21 36.18
C ASN A 271 13.07 33.46 34.80
N SER A 272 12.12 32.62 34.37
CA SER A 272 11.45 32.75 33.07
C SER A 272 9.94 32.82 33.28
N ASP A 273 9.30 33.76 32.57
CA ASP A 273 7.85 33.91 32.57
C ASP A 273 7.14 32.73 31.88
N MET A 274 5.82 32.69 32.02
CA MET A 274 4.99 31.61 31.50
C MET A 274 5.07 31.47 29.97
N MET A 275 5.08 32.59 29.24
CA MET A 275 5.08 32.60 27.78
C MET A 275 6.40 32.06 27.23
N ASN A 276 7.52 32.50 27.81
CA ASN A 276 8.85 32.02 27.46
C ASN A 276 9.01 30.52 27.74
N LYS A 277 8.47 30.03 28.86
CA LYS A 277 8.48 28.59 29.16
C LYS A 277 7.62 27.78 28.19
N MET A 278 6.46 28.29 27.80
CA MET A 278 5.63 27.62 26.77
C MET A 278 6.33 27.56 25.41
N ASP A 279 7.03 28.64 25.02
CA ASP A 279 7.82 28.66 23.78
C ASP A 279 9.02 27.71 23.85
N ASN A 280 9.71 27.65 24.98
CA ASN A 280 10.81 26.71 25.20
C ASN A 280 10.32 25.25 25.18
N VAL A 281 9.18 24.94 25.80
CA VAL A 281 8.55 23.62 25.70
C VAL A 281 8.28 23.26 24.24
N ARG A 282 7.84 24.24 23.44
CA ARG A 282 7.62 24.06 22.00
C ARG A 282 8.89 23.81 21.21
N LYS A 283 9.93 24.59 21.48
CA LYS A 283 11.24 24.47 20.84
C LYS A 283 11.87 23.11 21.11
N GLU A 284 11.70 22.56 22.30
CA GLU A 284 12.31 21.27 22.68
C GLU A 284 11.48 20.06 22.26
N LEU A 285 10.16 20.08 22.48
CA LEU A 285 9.33 18.91 22.19
C LEU A 285 9.02 18.73 20.69
N GLY A 286 9.12 19.78 19.86
CA GLY A 286 8.97 19.70 18.40
C GLY A 286 9.99 18.77 17.74
N PRO A 287 11.29 19.07 17.87
CA PRO A 287 12.36 18.20 17.42
C PRO A 287 12.29 16.80 18.03
N TRP A 288 11.96 16.67 19.32
CA TRP A 288 11.79 15.36 19.97
C TRP A 288 10.71 14.51 19.28
N GLN A 289 9.53 15.08 19.05
CA GLN A 289 8.42 14.40 18.37
C GLN A 289 8.81 13.99 16.94
N TYR A 290 9.37 14.93 16.18
CA TYR A 290 9.78 14.66 14.80
C TYR A 290 10.86 13.57 14.72
N LYS A 291 11.85 13.61 15.61
CA LYS A 291 12.91 12.60 15.71
C LYS A 291 12.32 11.22 16.00
N ARG A 292 11.32 11.12 16.88
CA ARG A 292 10.64 9.85 17.18
C ARG A 292 9.88 9.31 15.97
N TYR A 293 9.11 10.14 15.29
CA TYR A 293 8.39 9.74 14.07
C TYR A 293 9.37 9.32 12.95
N ARG A 294 10.43 10.09 12.73
CA ARG A 294 11.49 9.76 11.76
C ARG A 294 12.18 8.45 12.10
N ARG A 295 12.46 8.18 13.38
CA ARG A 295 13.03 6.89 13.82
C ARG A 295 12.08 5.73 13.49
N MET A 296 10.80 5.86 13.80
CA MET A 296 9.80 4.83 13.46
C MET A 296 9.73 4.56 11.96
N LYS A 297 9.69 5.61 11.12
CA LYS A 297 9.73 5.47 9.66
C LYS A 297 11.03 4.86 9.15
N TYR A 298 12.16 5.25 9.73
CA TYR A 298 13.45 4.64 9.43
C TYR A 298 13.46 3.15 9.78
N ASP A 299 12.92 2.76 10.93
CA ASP A 299 12.85 1.36 11.37
C ASP A 299 11.93 0.53 10.47
N ILE A 300 10.77 1.08 10.05
CA ILE A 300 9.88 0.45 9.05
C ILE A 300 10.65 0.20 7.75
N ASN A 301 11.25 1.24 7.16
CA ASN A 301 12.01 1.12 5.91
C ASN A 301 13.19 0.14 6.04
N ARG A 302 13.84 0.09 7.22
CA ARG A 302 14.93 -0.87 7.51
C ARG A 302 14.41 -2.30 7.52
N LEU A 303 13.27 -2.56 8.15
CA LEU A 303 12.66 -3.89 8.21
C LEU A 303 12.16 -4.32 6.82
N GLU A 304 11.54 -3.45 6.04
CA GLU A 304 11.15 -3.75 4.66
C GLU A 304 12.36 -4.15 3.80
N LYS A 305 13.46 -3.39 3.88
CA LYS A 305 14.73 -3.73 3.20
C LYS A 305 15.29 -5.07 3.69
N LYS A 306 15.18 -5.36 4.99
CA LYS A 306 15.62 -6.63 5.57
C LYS A 306 14.77 -7.80 5.06
N ILE A 307 13.45 -7.65 5.01
CA ILE A 307 12.53 -8.63 4.40
C ILE A 307 12.91 -8.86 2.94
N GLY A 308 13.16 -7.79 2.18
CA GLY A 308 13.61 -7.89 0.80
C GLY A 308 14.89 -8.72 0.65
N LYS A 309 15.90 -8.46 1.49
CA LYS A 309 17.15 -9.24 1.48
C LYS A 309 16.96 -10.72 1.83
N ILE A 310 16.03 -11.04 2.74
CA ILE A 310 15.74 -12.44 3.11
C ILE A 310 14.97 -13.15 2.00
N MET A 311 13.97 -12.48 1.43
CA MET A 311 13.16 -13.01 0.32
C MET A 311 13.99 -13.24 -0.93
N ASP A 312 14.76 -12.25 -1.35
CA ASP A 312 15.52 -12.29 -2.60
C ASP A 312 16.92 -12.92 -2.44
N GLY A 313 17.32 -13.23 -1.19
CA GLY A 313 18.58 -13.89 -0.86
C GLY A 313 18.52 -15.43 -0.94
N PRO A 314 19.68 -16.10 -0.79
CA PRO A 314 19.75 -17.56 -0.79
C PRO A 314 19.01 -18.17 0.41
N ASN A 315 18.37 -19.31 0.21
CA ASN A 315 17.69 -20.02 1.30
C ASN A 315 18.71 -20.64 2.25
N SER A 316 18.75 -20.13 3.49
CA SER A 316 19.53 -20.70 4.58
C SER A 316 18.64 -21.27 5.69
N VAL A 317 19.20 -22.16 6.50
CA VAL A 317 18.54 -22.65 7.72
C VAL A 317 18.20 -21.45 8.61
N GLY A 318 16.94 -21.32 9.00
CA GLY A 318 16.43 -20.20 9.82
C GLY A 318 15.94 -18.98 9.03
N SER A 319 16.11 -18.92 7.70
CA SER A 319 15.60 -17.80 6.87
C SER A 319 14.10 -17.57 7.03
N SER A 320 13.30 -18.64 7.09
CA SER A 320 11.84 -18.53 7.27
C SER A 320 11.45 -18.00 8.65
N ASN A 321 12.05 -18.51 9.72
CA ASN A 321 11.80 -17.98 11.08
C ASN A 321 12.26 -16.51 11.21
N LEU A 322 13.39 -16.16 10.59
CA LEU A 322 13.85 -14.77 10.52
C LEU A 322 12.89 -13.88 9.73
N LEU A 323 12.36 -14.36 8.59
CA LEU A 323 11.36 -13.67 7.78
C LEU A 323 10.09 -13.43 8.59
N LYS A 324 9.56 -14.47 9.23
CA LYS A 324 8.39 -14.40 10.10
C LYS A 324 8.59 -13.38 11.23
N THR A 325 9.69 -13.50 11.98
CA THR A 325 10.00 -12.58 13.08
C THR A 325 10.17 -11.14 12.60
N THR A 326 10.77 -10.94 11.43
CA THR A 326 10.96 -9.61 10.84
C THR A 326 9.62 -9.01 10.39
N ARG A 327 8.73 -9.82 9.78
CA ARG A 327 7.35 -9.44 9.42
C ARG A 327 6.52 -9.11 10.65
N ASP A 328 6.61 -9.90 11.72
CA ASP A 328 5.92 -9.64 12.98
C ASP A 328 6.37 -8.32 13.61
N HIS A 329 7.66 -8.01 13.57
CA HIS A 329 8.18 -6.73 14.04
C HIS A 329 7.70 -5.57 13.16
N LEU A 330 7.68 -5.74 11.83
CA LEU A 330 7.13 -4.74 10.92
C LEU A 330 5.64 -4.47 11.24
N GLY A 331 4.85 -5.52 11.45
CA GLY A 331 3.44 -5.41 11.86
C GLY A 331 3.27 -4.65 13.19
N LYS A 332 4.14 -4.85 14.17
CA LYS A 332 4.12 -4.09 15.44
C LYS A 332 4.42 -2.60 15.24
N LEU A 333 5.36 -2.26 14.35
CA LEU A 333 5.65 -0.86 14.02
C LEU A 333 4.48 -0.20 13.28
N TYR A 334 3.83 -0.94 12.40
CA TYR A 334 2.59 -0.51 11.77
C TYR A 334 1.47 -0.24 12.79
N ASP A 335 1.27 -1.12 13.77
CA ASP A 335 0.32 -0.88 14.87
C ASP A 335 0.69 0.36 15.69
N ALA A 336 1.99 0.57 15.95
CA ALA A 336 2.47 1.73 16.70
C ALA A 336 2.26 3.05 15.92
N GLU A 337 2.50 3.03 14.61
CA GLU A 337 2.26 4.18 13.74
C GLU A 337 0.77 4.56 13.70
N GLU A 338 -0.12 3.59 13.59
CA GLU A 338 -1.57 3.85 13.63
C GLU A 338 -1.98 4.52 14.94
N LYS A 339 -1.53 3.97 16.08
CA LYS A 339 -1.79 4.55 17.41
C LYS A 339 -1.22 5.95 17.54
N TYR A 340 -0.04 6.21 16.99
CA TYR A 340 0.56 7.55 16.96
C TYR A 340 -0.35 8.54 16.24
N TRP A 341 -0.82 8.20 15.03
CA TRP A 341 -1.71 9.10 14.27
C TRP A 341 -3.08 9.28 14.92
N ALA A 342 -3.67 8.21 15.48
CA ALA A 342 -4.94 8.30 16.20
C ALA A 342 -4.87 9.30 17.38
N LYS A 343 -3.76 9.26 18.15
CA LYS A 343 -3.49 10.22 19.21
C LYS A 343 -3.37 11.65 18.67
N MET A 344 -2.58 11.86 17.60
CA MET A 344 -2.35 13.19 17.01
C MET A 344 -3.63 13.89 16.51
N ALA A 345 -4.69 13.15 16.20
CA ALA A 345 -5.96 13.74 15.77
C ALA A 345 -6.95 14.08 16.89
N ARG A 346 -6.65 13.74 18.15
CA ARG A 346 -7.52 13.92 19.33
C ARG A 346 -8.92 13.33 19.17
N ASN A 347 -8.98 12.03 18.85
CA ASN A 347 -10.24 11.28 18.92
C ASN A 347 -10.25 10.39 20.17
N GLN A 348 -11.22 10.64 21.05
CA GLN A 348 -11.41 9.93 22.32
C GLN A 348 -12.56 8.90 22.24
N TRP A 349 -13.39 8.98 21.21
CA TRP A 349 -14.53 8.09 20.96
C TRP A 349 -14.23 7.24 19.73
N LEU A 350 -13.78 6.01 19.94
CA LEU A 350 -13.64 5.01 18.90
C LEU A 350 -14.76 3.99 19.11
N ARG A 351 -15.78 4.02 18.25
CA ARG A 351 -16.46 2.78 17.89
C ARG A 351 -15.54 2.05 16.92
N GLU A 352 -15.31 0.78 17.20
CA GLU A 352 -14.41 -0.10 16.46
C GLU A 352 -14.64 -0.01 14.94
N GLY A 353 -13.61 0.37 14.17
CA GLY A 353 -13.63 0.27 12.69
C GLY A 353 -13.07 1.47 11.93
N ASP A 354 -13.32 2.70 12.37
CA ASP A 354 -12.93 3.90 11.62
C ASP A 354 -11.57 4.47 12.05
N MET A 355 -10.49 3.79 11.65
CA MET A 355 -9.11 4.22 11.93
C MET A 355 -8.34 4.45 10.62
N ASN A 356 -7.98 5.69 10.29
CA ASN A 356 -7.16 6.03 9.12
C ASN A 356 -6.09 7.06 9.52
N THR A 357 -4.81 6.79 9.27
CA THR A 357 -3.69 7.71 9.53
C THR A 357 -3.82 9.02 8.71
N ARG A 358 -4.23 8.97 7.44
CA ARG A 358 -4.57 10.13 6.60
C ARG A 358 -5.80 10.91 7.08
N TYR A 359 -6.83 10.27 7.67
CA TYR A 359 -7.89 11.03 8.37
C TYR A 359 -7.31 11.88 9.48
N PHE A 360 -6.48 11.24 10.29
CA PHE A 360 -5.87 11.86 11.43
C PHE A 360 -4.91 12.97 10.99
N HIS A 361 -4.14 12.75 9.93
CA HIS A 361 -3.33 13.78 9.26
C HIS A 361 -4.16 14.93 8.70
N VAL A 362 -5.18 14.66 7.89
CA VAL A 362 -6.02 15.68 7.24
C VAL A 362 -6.86 16.42 8.27
N ARG A 363 -7.34 15.77 9.32
CA ARG A 363 -8.06 16.41 10.43
C ARG A 363 -7.12 17.20 11.33
N ALA A 364 -5.91 16.70 11.61
CA ALA A 364 -4.88 17.46 12.31
C ALA A 364 -4.44 18.69 11.49
N THR A 365 -4.29 18.54 10.17
CA THR A 365 -3.92 19.60 9.23
C THR A 365 -5.07 20.59 9.00
N GLY A 366 -6.31 20.11 8.92
CA GLY A 366 -7.52 20.94 8.79
C GLY A 366 -7.78 21.73 10.07
N ARG A 367 -7.57 21.12 11.25
CA ARG A 367 -7.54 21.86 12.53
C ARG A 367 -6.41 22.87 12.59
N LYS A 368 -5.24 22.56 12.01
CA LYS A 368 -4.12 23.52 11.89
C LYS A 368 -4.52 24.73 11.05
N LYS A 369 -5.20 24.55 9.91
CA LYS A 369 -5.71 25.64 9.08
C LYS A 369 -6.82 26.44 9.78
N LYS A 370 -7.78 25.77 10.42
CA LYS A 370 -8.90 26.43 11.13
C LYS A 370 -8.45 27.22 12.37
N ASN A 371 -7.39 26.77 13.04
CA ASN A 371 -6.85 27.43 14.22
C ASN A 371 -5.65 28.34 13.91
N ALA A 372 -5.28 28.47 12.64
CA ALA A 372 -4.33 29.48 12.22
C ALA A 372 -5.08 30.82 12.19
N ILE A 373 -4.72 31.73 13.10
CA ILE A 373 -5.16 33.11 13.03
C ILE A 373 -4.31 33.75 11.94
N ASP A 374 -4.89 33.91 10.76
CA ASP A 374 -4.18 34.42 9.59
C ASP A 374 -3.88 35.92 9.75
N ARG A 375 -4.84 36.68 10.32
CA ARG A 375 -4.71 38.12 10.64
C ARG A 375 -5.64 38.47 11.81
N LEU A 376 -5.21 39.41 12.66
CA LEU A 376 -6.07 40.05 13.65
C LEU A 376 -6.65 41.32 13.04
N LYS A 377 -7.98 41.47 13.05
CA LYS A 377 -8.65 42.70 12.61
C LYS A 377 -9.02 43.54 13.83
N ASP A 378 -8.83 44.84 13.74
CA ASP A 378 -9.39 45.77 14.71
C ASP A 378 -10.91 45.89 14.57
N ALA A 379 -11.55 46.68 15.45
CA ALA A 379 -13.00 46.91 15.43
C ALA A 379 -13.50 47.54 14.11
N ASN A 380 -12.60 48.10 13.29
CA ASN A 380 -12.90 48.72 12.01
C ASN A 380 -12.59 47.80 10.80
N GLY A 381 -12.22 46.54 11.06
CA GLY A 381 -11.97 45.53 10.02
C GLY A 381 -10.60 45.64 9.35
N LEU A 382 -9.71 46.53 9.82
CA LEU A 382 -8.35 46.68 9.32
C LEU A 382 -7.43 45.65 9.97
N SER A 383 -6.74 44.86 9.14
CA SER A 383 -5.81 43.83 9.58
C SER A 383 -4.46 44.45 9.98
N LYS A 384 -4.00 44.16 11.21
CA LYS A 384 -2.61 44.41 11.64
C LYS A 384 -1.64 43.37 11.09
#